data_AF-X0TGD9-F1
#
_entry.id   AF-X0TGD9-F1
#
_cell.length_a   1.000
_cell.length_b   1.000
_cell.length_c   1.000
_cell.angle_alpha   90.00
_cell.angle_beta   90.00
_cell.angle_gamma   90.00
#
_symmetry.space_group_name_H-M   'P 1'
#
loop_
_entity.id
_entity.type
_entity.pdbx_description
1 polymer ?
#
loop_
_entity_poly.entity_id
_entity_poly.type
_entity_poly.pdbx_seq_one_letter_code
_entity_poly.pdbx_strand_id
1 'polypeptide(L)'
;GIFVNGYGGGICQVSSTLYNAALLANLPIIERYNHSVYGEATEYVPLGQDAAIFYGFKDLRFKNNSDHAIVIFLKVFRDTLQVSIFGGNEDKAEVEIISKDKKVIDYQIIREKDSKLEAGQEIVVQEGVSGYQIKTYRIVRKEGEEKIEFLAEDTYKSVTMIIKEN
;
A
#
# COMPACT_ATOMS: atom_id res chain seq x y z
N GLY A 1 -18.64 3.87 8.40
CA GLY A 1 -18.85 2.79 7.43
C GLY A 1 -18.20 1.55 7.98
N ILE A 2 -18.89 0.41 7.96
CA ILE A 2 -18.38 -0.84 8.54
C ILE A 2 -17.41 -1.47 7.53
N PHE A 3 -16.15 -1.65 7.92
CA PHE A 3 -15.19 -2.45 7.16
C PHE A 3 -15.57 -3.92 7.31
N VAL A 4 -16.18 -4.49 6.29
CA VAL A 4 -16.50 -5.92 6.23
C VAL A 4 -15.30 -6.69 5.66
N ASN A 5 -14.77 -7.63 6.44
CA ASN A 5 -13.84 -8.64 5.94
C ASN A 5 -14.57 -9.56 4.95
N GLY A 6 -14.43 -9.28 3.67
CA GLY A 6 -14.77 -10.22 2.60
C GLY A 6 -13.72 -11.32 2.49
N TYR A 7 -14.07 -12.43 1.83
CA TYR A 7 -13.19 -13.57 1.49
C TYR A 7 -11.98 -13.24 0.59
N GLY A 8 -11.51 -11.99 0.56
CA GLY A 8 -10.44 -11.46 -0.29
C GLY A 8 -9.25 -10.86 0.47
N GLY A 9 -9.07 -11.13 1.77
CA GLY A 9 -8.05 -10.48 2.61
C GLY A 9 -6.60 -10.54 2.11
N GLY A 10 -6.26 -11.52 1.27
CA GLY A 10 -4.91 -11.66 0.69
C GLY A 10 -4.72 -11.07 -0.72
N ILE A 11 -5.79 -10.66 -1.42
CA ILE A 11 -5.64 -10.29 -2.84
C ILE A 11 -4.85 -8.99 -3.01
N CYS A 12 -5.11 -8.00 -2.13
CA CYS A 12 -4.36 -6.76 -2.08
C CYS A 12 -2.92 -6.97 -1.64
N GLN A 13 -2.65 -7.99 -0.84
CA GLN A 13 -1.29 -8.38 -0.48
C GLN A 13 -0.56 -8.91 -1.71
N VAL A 14 -1.20 -9.78 -2.49
CA VAL A 14 -0.64 -10.30 -3.76
C VAL A 14 -0.34 -9.17 -4.74
N SER A 15 -1.29 -8.26 -4.97
CA SER A 15 -1.06 -7.11 -5.87
C SER A 15 0.02 -6.18 -5.35
N SER A 16 0.06 -5.90 -4.04
CA SER A 16 1.12 -5.05 -3.46
C SER A 16 2.50 -5.70 -3.59
N THR A 17 2.63 -7.00 -3.35
CA THR A 17 3.91 -7.70 -3.52
C THR A 17 4.32 -7.75 -5.00
N LEU A 18 3.38 -7.99 -5.91
CA LEU A 18 3.65 -7.99 -7.36
C LEU A 18 4.04 -6.60 -7.87
N TYR A 19 3.38 -5.54 -7.39
CA TYR A 19 3.71 -4.16 -7.71
C TYR A 19 5.15 -3.82 -7.31
N ASN A 20 5.55 -4.16 -6.09
CA ASN A 20 6.93 -3.92 -5.63
C ASN A 20 7.94 -4.75 -6.42
N ALA A 21 7.63 -6.01 -6.74
CA ALA A 21 8.49 -6.82 -7.61
C ALA A 21 8.62 -6.20 -9.02
N ALA A 22 7.54 -5.68 -9.59
CA ALA A 22 7.55 -4.99 -10.89
C ALA A 22 8.37 -3.69 -10.84
N LEU A 23 8.24 -2.91 -9.76
CA LEU A 23 9.06 -1.72 -9.53
C LEU A 23 10.55 -2.05 -9.48
N LEU A 24 10.93 -3.05 -8.67
CA LEU A 24 12.30 -3.53 -8.51
C LEU A 24 12.87 -4.15 -9.79
N ALA A 25 12.02 -4.75 -10.62
CA ALA A 25 12.36 -5.22 -11.96
C ALA A 25 12.43 -4.08 -13.00
N ASN A 26 12.36 -2.82 -12.56
CA ASN A 26 12.37 -1.63 -13.42
C ASN A 26 11.27 -1.60 -14.49
N LEU A 27 10.14 -2.28 -14.25
CA LEU A 27 9.02 -2.30 -15.20
C LEU A 27 8.17 -1.03 -15.07
N PRO A 28 7.72 -0.43 -16.18
CA PRO A 28 6.77 0.69 -16.15
C PRO A 28 5.43 0.28 -15.53
N ILE A 29 4.97 1.06 -14.56
CA ILE A 29 3.64 0.91 -13.96
C ILE A 29 2.67 1.78 -14.77
N ILE A 30 1.61 1.15 -15.27
CA ILE A 30 0.59 1.78 -16.13
C ILE A 30 -0.63 2.19 -15.31
N GLU A 31 -0.99 1.37 -14.32
CA GLU A 31 -2.13 1.62 -13.44
C GLU A 31 -1.81 1.06 -12.06
N ARG A 32 -2.04 1.87 -11.03
CA ARG A 32 -1.94 1.47 -9.63
C ARG A 32 -2.75 2.45 -8.78
N TYR A 33 -3.37 1.93 -7.73
CA TYR A 33 -4.10 2.72 -6.74
C TYR A 33 -3.62 2.36 -5.33
N ASN A 34 -3.60 3.34 -4.43
CA ASN A 34 -3.40 3.08 -3.01
C ASN A 34 -4.71 2.65 -2.31
N HIS A 35 -4.56 2.04 -1.14
CA HIS A 35 -5.64 1.80 -0.19
C HIS A 35 -6.17 3.11 0.36
N SER A 36 -7.44 3.12 0.72
CA SER A 36 -8.09 4.34 1.24
C SER A 36 -7.64 4.72 2.64
N VAL A 37 -7.17 3.76 3.43
CA VAL A 37 -6.65 3.92 4.80
C VAL A 37 -5.37 3.12 4.88
N TYR A 38 -4.37 3.64 5.58
CA TYR A 38 -3.16 2.91 5.93
C TYR A 38 -3.15 2.64 7.43
N GLY A 39 -3.32 1.38 7.82
CA GLY A 39 -3.27 0.92 9.22
C GLY A 39 -2.90 -0.55 9.28
N GLU A 40 -3.28 -1.24 10.37
CA GLU A 40 -2.89 -2.63 10.64
C GLU A 40 -3.07 -3.58 9.43
N ALA A 41 -4.20 -3.48 8.73
CA ALA A 41 -4.52 -4.33 7.58
C ALA A 41 -3.68 -4.04 6.32
N THR A 42 -2.86 -3.00 6.30
CA THR A 42 -2.00 -2.60 5.16
C THR A 42 -0.53 -2.46 5.55
N GLU A 43 -0.19 -2.57 6.84
CA GLU A 43 1.18 -2.40 7.35
C GLU A 43 2.15 -3.50 6.90
N TYR A 44 1.66 -4.54 6.21
CA TYR A 44 2.48 -5.57 5.56
C TYR A 44 3.33 -5.03 4.40
N VAL A 45 3.09 -3.79 3.93
CA VAL A 45 3.84 -3.13 2.85
C VAL A 45 4.15 -1.69 3.26
N PRO A 46 5.31 -1.13 2.92
CA PRO A 46 5.65 0.25 3.28
C PRO A 46 4.63 1.27 2.76
N LEU A 47 4.46 2.36 3.50
CA LEU A 47 3.60 3.48 3.12
C LEU A 47 4.00 4.05 1.74
N GLY A 48 3.03 4.15 0.83
CA GLY A 48 3.26 4.59 -0.55
C GLY A 48 3.68 3.47 -1.52
N GLN A 49 3.70 2.22 -1.06
CA GLN A 49 4.14 1.05 -1.83
C GLN A 49 3.09 -0.06 -1.94
N ASP A 50 1.87 0.16 -1.46
CA ASP A 50 0.75 -0.75 -1.60
C ASP A 50 0.10 -0.67 -3.00
N ALA A 51 -0.65 -1.68 -3.42
CA ALA A 51 -1.45 -1.63 -4.63
C ALA A 51 -2.82 -2.25 -4.37
N ALA A 52 -3.84 -1.40 -4.18
CA ALA A 52 -5.21 -1.81 -3.95
C ALA A 52 -5.91 -2.17 -5.26
N ILE A 53 -6.54 -3.34 -5.31
CA ILE A 53 -7.34 -3.79 -6.44
C ILE A 53 -8.79 -3.99 -6.01
N PHE A 54 -9.71 -3.72 -6.92
CA PHE A 54 -11.14 -3.95 -6.74
C PHE A 54 -11.73 -4.27 -8.12
N TYR A 55 -12.19 -5.51 -8.28
CA TYR A 55 -12.62 -6.04 -9.57
C TYR A 55 -13.61 -5.09 -10.27
N GLY A 56 -13.27 -4.66 -11.49
CA GLY A 56 -14.08 -3.74 -12.30
C GLY A 56 -13.88 -2.25 -12.03
N PHE A 57 -13.06 -1.86 -11.03
CA PHE A 57 -12.89 -0.46 -10.63
C PHE A 57 -11.44 -0.03 -10.38
N LYS A 58 -10.60 -0.89 -9.79
CA LYS A 58 -9.18 -0.65 -9.54
C LYS A 58 -8.38 -1.85 -9.97
N ASP A 59 -7.33 -1.63 -10.77
CA ASP A 59 -6.43 -2.68 -11.20
C ASP A 59 -4.97 -2.33 -10.91
N LEU A 60 -4.10 -3.34 -11.00
CA LEU A 60 -2.66 -3.17 -11.09
C LEU A 60 -2.21 -3.60 -12.48
N ARG A 61 -1.65 -2.66 -13.24
CA ARG A 61 -1.13 -2.92 -14.58
C ARG A 61 0.28 -2.41 -14.69
N PHE A 62 1.18 -3.26 -15.14
CA PHE A 62 2.54 -2.91 -15.53
C PHE A 62 2.80 -3.44 -16.93
N LYS A 63 3.81 -2.89 -17.59
CA LYS A 63 4.15 -3.24 -18.97
C LYS A 63 5.50 -3.94 -19.00
N ASN A 64 5.58 -5.08 -19.68
CA ASN A 64 6.86 -5.55 -20.17
C ASN A 64 7.25 -4.68 -21.38
N ASN A 65 8.29 -3.85 -21.22
CA ASN A 65 8.81 -2.97 -22.26
C ASN A 65 10.15 -3.45 -22.83
N SER A 66 10.61 -4.65 -22.46
CA SER A 66 11.76 -5.28 -23.12
C SER A 66 11.34 -5.97 -24.42
N ASP A 67 12.33 -6.39 -25.22
CA ASP A 67 12.15 -7.11 -26.48
C ASP A 67 12.05 -8.64 -26.28
N HIS A 68 12.07 -9.10 -25.04
CA HIS A 68 12.05 -10.51 -24.67
C HIS A 68 11.00 -10.81 -23.60
N ALA A 69 10.74 -12.10 -23.37
CA ALA A 69 9.77 -12.53 -22.36
C ALA A 69 10.34 -12.36 -20.95
N ILE A 70 9.47 -11.95 -20.02
CA ILE A 70 9.74 -12.02 -18.58
C ILE A 70 9.04 -13.23 -17.96
N VAL A 71 9.62 -13.77 -16.89
CA VAL A 71 9.01 -14.84 -16.10
C VAL A 71 8.62 -14.28 -14.74
N ILE A 72 7.35 -14.42 -14.38
CA ILE A 72 6.84 -14.06 -13.06
C ILE A 72 6.64 -15.36 -12.27
N PHE A 73 7.35 -15.48 -11.16
CA PHE A 73 7.25 -16.61 -10.26
C PHE A 73 6.70 -16.16 -8.91
N LEU A 74 5.71 -16.89 -8.40
CA LEU A 74 5.10 -16.63 -7.10
C LEU A 74 5.20 -17.89 -6.24
N LYS A 75 5.58 -17.72 -4.99
CA LYS A 75 5.64 -18.80 -4.01
C LYS A 75 5.14 -18.32 -2.66
N VAL A 76 4.25 -19.09 -2.05
CA VAL A 76 3.89 -18.92 -0.65
C VAL A 76 4.67 -19.95 0.15
N PHE A 77 5.38 -19.48 1.18
CA PHE A 77 6.03 -20.34 2.16
C PHE A 77 5.61 -19.89 3.56
N ARG A 78 4.87 -20.76 4.26
CA ARG A 78 4.17 -20.43 5.51
C ARG A 78 3.22 -19.26 5.31
N ASP A 79 3.51 -18.13 5.95
CA ASP A 79 2.78 -16.87 5.94
C ASP A 79 3.43 -15.80 5.05
N THR A 80 4.50 -16.16 4.33
CA THR A 80 5.24 -15.24 3.47
C THR A 80 4.93 -15.49 2.00
N LEU A 81 4.47 -14.45 1.30
CA LEU A 81 4.38 -14.42 -0.16
C LEU A 81 5.68 -13.85 -0.74
N GLN A 82 6.30 -14.60 -1.63
CA GLN A 82 7.42 -14.17 -2.45
C GLN A 82 6.98 -14.03 -3.90
N VAL A 83 7.33 -12.91 -4.52
CA VAL A 83 7.19 -12.69 -5.96
C VAL A 83 8.58 -12.42 -6.53
N SER A 84 8.91 -13.05 -7.65
CA SER A 84 10.16 -12.84 -8.37
C SER A 84 9.87 -12.64 -9.84
N ILE A 85 10.52 -11.63 -10.44
CA ILE A 85 10.43 -11.34 -11.87
C ILE A 85 11.82 -11.52 -12.46
N PHE A 86 11.93 -12.36 -13.48
CA PHE A 86 13.16 -12.64 -14.20
C PHE A 86 13.06 -12.08 -15.62
N GLY A 87 14.13 -11.46 -16.10
CA GLY A 87 14.29 -10.93 -17.45
C GLY A 87 15.71 -11.14 -17.97
N GLY A 88 16.06 -10.49 -19.08
CA GLY A 88 17.38 -10.52 -19.68
C GLY A 88 18.45 -9.87 -18.79
N ASN A 89 19.70 -10.30 -18.95
CA ASN A 89 20.82 -9.71 -18.20
C ASN A 89 21.04 -8.24 -18.57
N GLU A 90 20.72 -7.88 -19.81
CA GLU A 90 20.76 -6.53 -20.36
C GLU A 90 19.80 -5.57 -19.66
N ASP A 91 18.73 -6.06 -19.02
CA ASP A 91 17.76 -5.23 -18.29
C ASP A 91 18.16 -4.97 -16.84
N LYS A 92 19.21 -5.65 -16.37
CA LYS A 92 19.64 -5.56 -14.97
C LYS A 92 20.00 -4.12 -14.61
N ALA A 93 19.31 -3.61 -13.60
CA ALA A 93 19.58 -2.33 -12.97
C ALA A 93 19.53 -2.51 -11.44
N GLU A 94 20.28 -1.69 -10.72
CA GLU A 94 20.06 -1.54 -9.29
C GLU A 94 18.89 -0.58 -9.10
N VAL A 95 17.86 -1.04 -8.39
CA VAL A 95 16.62 -0.27 -8.18
C VAL A 95 16.34 -0.12 -6.70
N GLU A 96 16.03 1.10 -6.30
CA GLU A 96 15.66 1.46 -4.93
C GLU A 96 14.35 2.24 -4.94
N ILE A 97 13.41 1.87 -4.05
CA ILE A 97 12.14 2.57 -3.89
C ILE A 97 12.19 3.39 -2.61
N ILE A 98 12.02 4.71 -2.76
CA ILE A 98 12.07 5.64 -1.64
C ILE A 98 10.74 6.39 -1.51
N SER A 99 10.35 6.67 -0.27
CA SER A 99 9.20 7.51 0.05
C SER A 99 9.67 8.81 0.73
N LYS A 100 9.16 9.96 0.29
CA LYS A 100 9.50 11.30 0.77
C LYS A 100 8.24 12.11 1.08
N ASP A 101 8.45 13.25 1.75
CA ASP A 101 7.40 14.25 2.05
C ASP A 101 6.20 13.68 2.83
N LYS A 102 6.43 12.70 3.73
CA LYS A 102 5.36 12.13 4.56
C LYS A 102 4.72 13.24 5.41
N LYS A 103 3.42 13.45 5.22
CA LYS A 103 2.57 14.26 6.10
C LYS A 103 1.61 13.35 6.84
N VAL A 104 1.41 13.62 8.13
CA VAL A 104 0.43 12.94 8.97
C VAL A 104 -0.86 13.75 8.98
N ILE A 105 -2.00 13.06 8.86
CA ILE A 105 -3.33 13.64 8.94
C ILE A 105 -3.96 13.09 10.21
N ASP A 106 -4.13 13.91 11.22
CA ASP A 106 -4.70 13.47 12.50
C ASP A 106 -6.15 13.00 12.32
N TYR A 107 -6.53 12.01 13.13
CA TYR A 107 -7.93 11.60 13.21
C TYR A 107 -8.71 12.52 14.14
N GLN A 108 -10.01 12.63 13.88
CA GLN A 108 -10.92 13.30 14.80
C GLN A 108 -11.31 12.35 15.93
N ILE A 109 -11.60 12.91 17.11
CA ILE A 109 -12.20 12.18 18.23
C ILE A 109 -13.66 12.61 18.33
N ILE A 110 -14.58 11.66 18.24
CA ILE A 110 -16.01 11.87 18.47
C ILE A 110 -16.38 11.24 19.80
N ARG A 111 -16.99 12.04 20.67
CA ARG A 111 -17.54 11.61 21.96
C ARG A 111 -19.06 11.53 21.86
N GLU A 112 -19.61 10.35 22.13
CA GLU A 112 -21.04 10.06 22.07
C GLU A 112 -21.57 9.74 23.47
N LYS A 113 -22.71 10.32 23.85
CA LYS A 113 -23.35 10.00 25.12
C LYS A 113 -24.00 8.62 25.07
N ASP A 114 -23.72 7.79 26.06
CA ASP A 114 -24.37 6.50 26.27
C ASP A 114 -24.80 6.37 27.73
N SER A 115 -26.10 6.61 27.97
CA SER A 115 -26.70 6.58 29.31
C SER A 115 -26.72 5.19 29.96
N LYS A 116 -26.26 4.16 29.25
CA LYS A 116 -26.07 2.81 29.82
C LYS A 116 -24.73 2.64 30.52
N LEU A 117 -23.79 3.57 30.33
CA LEU A 117 -22.49 3.55 31.00
C LEU A 117 -22.61 4.07 32.44
N GLU A 118 -21.70 3.67 33.31
CA GLU A 118 -21.61 4.21 34.66
C GLU A 118 -21.13 5.67 34.63
N ALA A 119 -21.44 6.45 35.68
CA ALA A 119 -21.04 7.86 35.74
C ALA A 119 -19.50 8.00 35.67
N GLY A 120 -19.00 8.76 34.69
CA GLY A 120 -17.57 8.92 34.46
C GLY A 120 -16.89 7.75 33.73
N GLN A 121 -17.64 6.74 33.28
CA GLN A 121 -17.11 5.66 32.46
C GLN A 121 -16.96 6.12 31.00
N GLU A 122 -15.80 5.84 30.41
CA GLU A 122 -15.53 6.01 28.98
C GLU A 122 -15.18 4.67 28.34
N ILE A 123 -15.70 4.40 27.14
CA ILE A 123 -15.37 3.22 26.35
C ILE A 123 -15.00 3.64 24.93
N VAL A 124 -13.80 3.25 24.49
CA VAL A 124 -13.40 3.36 23.08
C VAL A 124 -14.12 2.28 22.28
N VAL A 125 -15.00 2.68 21.36
CA VAL A 125 -15.76 1.73 20.51
C VAL A 125 -15.18 1.63 19.10
N GLN A 126 -14.36 2.60 18.68
CA GLN A 126 -13.60 2.54 17.45
C GLN A 126 -12.27 3.26 17.67
N GLU A 127 -11.17 2.56 17.41
CA GLU A 127 -9.83 3.15 17.44
C GLU A 127 -9.65 4.15 16.30
N GLY A 128 -8.92 5.23 16.59
CA GLY A 128 -8.52 6.21 15.59
C GLY A 128 -7.33 5.71 14.78
N VAL A 129 -7.32 5.97 13.47
CA VAL A 129 -6.18 5.70 12.60
C VAL A 129 -5.78 7.00 11.92
N SER A 130 -4.52 7.41 12.06
CA SER A 130 -4.02 8.59 11.33
C SER A 130 -4.05 8.35 9.82
N GLY A 131 -4.39 9.38 9.07
CA GLY A 131 -4.21 9.42 7.63
C GLY A 131 -2.80 9.88 7.28
N TYR A 132 -2.46 9.79 6.00
CA TYR A 132 -1.14 10.18 5.51
C TYR A 132 -1.21 10.75 4.10
N GLN A 133 -0.28 11.65 3.77
CA GLN A 133 0.08 11.98 2.40
C GLN A 133 1.56 11.65 2.20
N ILE A 134 1.93 11.03 1.09
CA ILE A 134 3.33 10.64 0.83
C ILE A 134 3.63 10.65 -0.66
N LYS A 135 4.89 10.92 -1.02
CA LYS A 135 5.37 10.80 -2.40
C LYS A 135 6.34 9.62 -2.51
N THR A 136 6.17 8.80 -3.54
CA THR A 136 7.03 7.64 -3.80
C THR A 136 7.82 7.85 -5.08
N TYR A 137 9.10 7.50 -5.05
CA TYR A 137 10.03 7.59 -6.17
C TYR A 137 10.75 6.27 -6.37
N ARG A 138 11.13 6.00 -7.61
CA ARG A 138 12.05 4.93 -8.00
C ARG A 138 13.39 5.53 -8.38
N ILE A 139 14.47 5.07 -7.77
CA ILE A 139 15.83 5.37 -8.17
C ILE A 139 16.33 4.16 -8.95
N VAL A 140 16.82 4.40 -10.17
CA VAL A 140 17.37 3.38 -11.06
C VAL A 140 18.83 3.72 -11.33
N ARG A 141 19.73 2.79 -11.04
CA ARG A 141 21.16 2.90 -11.33
C ARG A 141 21.55 1.83 -12.35
N LYS A 142 22.04 2.26 -13.51
CA LYS A 142 22.47 1.38 -14.60
C LYS A 142 23.63 2.02 -15.35
N GLU A 143 24.69 1.25 -15.60
CA GLU A 143 25.86 1.70 -16.39
C GLU A 143 26.50 3.00 -15.89
N GLY A 144 26.43 3.27 -14.57
CA GLY A 144 26.99 4.48 -13.96
C GLY A 144 26.07 5.71 -14.03
N GLU A 145 24.90 5.60 -14.66
CA GLU A 145 23.85 6.62 -14.64
C GLU A 145 22.84 6.35 -13.50
N GLU A 146 22.45 7.40 -12.79
CA GLU A 146 21.37 7.37 -11.81
C GLU A 146 20.19 8.21 -12.33
N LYS A 147 19.00 7.60 -12.34
CA LYS A 147 17.75 8.27 -12.71
C LYS A 147 16.76 8.17 -11.55
N ILE A 148 16.17 9.30 -11.19
CA ILE A 148 15.09 9.39 -10.21
C ILE A 148 13.77 9.59 -10.96
N GLU A 149 12.82 8.71 -10.73
CA GLU A 149 11.48 8.73 -11.31
C GLU A 149 10.44 8.94 -10.21
N PHE A 150 9.58 9.94 -10.38
CA PHE A 150 8.40 10.10 -9.55
C PHE A 150 7.35 9.05 -9.94
N LEU A 151 6.88 8.27 -8.97
CA LEU A 151 5.88 7.21 -9.20
C LEU A 151 4.47 7.70 -8.88
N ALA A 152 4.26 8.22 -7.67
CA ALA A 152 2.93 8.61 -7.19
C ALA A 152 3.00 9.56 -6.00
N GLU A 153 1.91 10.32 -5.80
CA GLU A 153 1.59 10.98 -4.54
C GLU A 153 0.28 10.39 -4.01
N ASP A 154 0.36 9.71 -2.87
CA ASP A 154 -0.75 9.01 -2.27
C ASP A 154 -1.37 9.78 -1.13
N THR A 155 -2.69 9.67 -1.00
CA THR A 155 -3.43 10.14 0.16
C THR A 155 -4.23 9.00 0.79
N TYR A 156 -3.98 8.78 2.07
CA TYR A 156 -4.68 7.84 2.94
C TYR A 156 -5.51 8.64 3.94
N LYS A 157 -6.80 8.31 4.03
CA LYS A 157 -7.74 8.98 4.93
C LYS A 157 -7.48 8.54 6.36
N SER A 158 -7.68 9.46 7.30
CA SER A 158 -7.78 9.10 8.72
C SER A 158 -9.11 8.40 9.00
N VAL A 159 -9.11 7.58 10.05
CA VAL A 159 -10.31 6.96 10.63
C VAL A 159 -10.53 7.59 11.99
N THR A 160 -11.72 8.15 12.20
CA THR A 160 -12.13 8.81 13.44
C THR A 160 -12.09 7.85 14.63
N MET A 161 -11.63 8.31 15.79
CA MET A 161 -11.79 7.61 17.05
C MET A 161 -13.17 7.89 17.64
N ILE A 162 -13.88 6.87 18.09
CA ILE A 162 -15.21 7.03 18.71
C ILE A 162 -15.13 6.54 20.15
N ILE A 163 -15.48 7.44 21.08
CA ILE A 163 -15.54 7.18 22.53
C ILE A 163 -16.98 7.37 22.98
N LYS A 164 -17.49 6.43 23.75
CA LYS A 164 -18.78 6.56 24.44
C LYS A 164 -18.56 6.94 25.90
N GLU A 165 -19.36 7.87 26.42
CA GLU A 165 -19.27 8.39 27.79
C GLU A 165 -20.67 8.61 28.40
N ASN A 166 -20.80 8.60 29.73
CA ASN A 166 -22.03 8.98 30.45
C ASN A 166 -22.02 10.47 30.85
#